data_AF-A0A7G8ILW8-F1
#
_entry.id   AF-A0A7G8ILW8-F1
#
_cell.length_a   1.000
_cell.length_b   1.000
_cell.length_c   1.000
_cell.angle_alpha   90.00
_cell.angle_beta   90.00
_cell.angle_gamma   90.00
#
_symmetry.space_group_name_H-M   'P 1'
#
loop_
_entity.id
_entity.type
_entity.pdbx_description
1 polymer ?
#
loop_
_entity_poly.entity_id
_entity_poly.type
_entity_poly.pdbx_seq_one_letter_code
_entity_poly.pdbx_strand_id
1 'polypeptide(L)'
;MASATPTAAAAPLTRDQVVPSRRRIKLPPWLEVAKPRLIPLLLATTLGGMALSEGWPLSSPRLACTLGGGALASAAAGVLNCLWEQELDGRMQRTSGRALPSGRLSPTAAFAGAVSCTLAAATLLVSGVNCLAAGLSLLGLCSYVLLYTALLKPRTTQNIVIGGVAGAIPPLVGAAAATGHVGLSGWWLFALVMVWTPAHFWALALLLRDDYRAVGIPMLPVVKGPIVTARAIRRYGWATALLSLLGVVALPEGGVLYGLLVIPFNGRLLQMVEHLAQDPSSSERAKGLFRWSILYLFGICLLLILSRQSDAALLDAQVRGWMLMLTGGFSGTSA
;
A
#
# COMPACT_ATOMS: atom_id res chain seq x y z
N MET A 1 18.63 49.96 23.91
CA MET A 1 17.33 49.27 23.69
C MET A 1 17.37 48.69 22.28
N ALA A 2 17.76 47.42 22.14
CA ALA A 2 17.80 46.74 20.85
C ALA A 2 16.45 46.03 20.65
N SER A 3 15.67 46.48 19.67
CA SER A 3 14.40 45.88 19.27
C SER A 3 14.68 44.53 18.59
N ALA A 4 14.32 43.43 19.26
CA ALA A 4 14.33 42.10 18.67
C ALA A 4 13.15 41.97 17.69
N THR A 5 13.45 41.89 16.40
CA THR A 5 12.49 41.54 15.35
C THR A 5 12.02 40.10 15.58
N PRO A 6 10.70 39.82 15.69
CA PRO A 6 10.24 38.45 15.87
C PRO A 6 10.53 37.65 14.59
N THR A 7 11.28 36.55 14.73
CA THR A 7 11.50 35.58 13.66
C THR A 7 10.16 34.95 13.31
N ALA A 8 9.63 35.27 12.13
CA ALA A 8 8.38 34.70 11.64
C ALA A 8 8.49 33.17 11.60
N ALA A 9 7.71 32.48 12.42
CA ALA A 9 7.56 31.03 12.36
C ALA A 9 7.04 30.67 10.97
N ALA A 10 7.77 29.82 10.24
CA ALA A 10 7.38 29.37 8.91
C ALA A 10 5.97 28.74 8.96
N ALA A 11 5.05 29.26 8.16
CA ALA A 11 3.69 28.76 8.07
C ALA A 11 3.67 27.28 7.69
N PRO A 12 2.78 26.46 8.28
CA PRO A 12 2.68 25.04 7.95
C PRO A 12 2.35 24.86 6.47
N LEU A 13 3.13 24.00 5.79
CA LEU A 13 2.96 23.73 4.36
C LEU A 13 1.60 23.06 4.11
N THR A 14 0.80 23.65 3.23
CA THR A 14 -0.47 23.06 2.79
C THR A 14 -0.20 21.96 1.75
N ARG A 15 -1.05 20.93 1.68
CA ARG A 15 -0.90 19.79 0.74
C ARG A 15 -0.77 20.23 -0.74
N ASP A 16 -1.33 21.38 -1.09
CA ASP A 16 -1.23 21.98 -2.44
C ASP A 16 0.23 22.41 -2.78
N GLN A 17 1.07 22.65 -1.77
CA GLN A 17 2.52 22.87 -1.91
C GLN A 17 3.34 21.56 -1.85
N VAL A 18 2.77 20.51 -1.25
CA VAL A 18 3.41 19.18 -1.08
C VAL A 18 3.19 18.29 -2.32
N VAL A 19 2.13 18.46 -3.08
CA VAL A 19 1.88 17.74 -4.33
C VAL A 19 1.59 18.77 -5.42
N PRO A 20 2.44 18.95 -6.45
CA PRO A 20 2.18 19.94 -7.50
C PRO A 20 0.81 19.63 -8.10
N SER A 21 -0.16 20.51 -7.89
CA SER A 21 -1.47 20.39 -8.51
C SER A 21 -1.31 20.71 -10.00
N ARG A 22 -0.88 19.72 -10.81
CA ARG A 22 -1.27 19.73 -12.23
C ARG A 22 -2.79 19.88 -12.26
N ARG A 23 -3.29 20.82 -13.09
CA ARG A 23 -4.70 21.23 -13.32
C ARG A 23 -5.70 20.58 -12.36
N ARG A 24 -6.40 21.37 -11.53
CA ARG A 24 -7.57 20.92 -10.76
C ARG A 24 -8.65 20.37 -11.71
N ILE A 25 -8.52 19.11 -12.13
CA ILE A 25 -9.60 18.36 -12.74
C ILE A 25 -10.60 18.15 -11.61
N LYS A 26 -11.71 18.89 -11.64
CA LYS A 26 -12.84 18.64 -10.74
C LYS A 26 -13.43 17.29 -11.14
N LEU A 27 -13.16 16.27 -10.34
CA LEU A 27 -13.80 14.97 -10.51
C LEU A 27 -15.31 15.12 -10.24
N PRO A 28 -16.15 14.34 -10.92
CA PRO A 28 -17.54 14.15 -10.51
C PRO A 28 -17.62 13.77 -9.02
N PRO A 29 -18.65 14.23 -8.29
CA PRO A 29 -18.78 13.96 -6.85
C PRO A 29 -18.60 12.49 -6.45
N TRP A 30 -19.13 11.57 -7.25
CA TRP A 30 -19.00 10.12 -7.06
C TRP A 30 -17.56 9.61 -7.19
N LEU A 31 -16.81 10.09 -8.19
CA LEU A 31 -15.40 9.73 -8.36
C LEU A 31 -14.52 10.39 -7.31
N GLU A 32 -14.93 11.53 -6.75
CA GLU A 32 -14.23 12.16 -5.64
C GLU A 32 -14.25 11.27 -4.39
N VAL A 33 -15.43 10.74 -4.03
CA VAL A 33 -15.61 9.88 -2.83
C VAL A 33 -15.08 8.46 -3.02
N ALA A 34 -15.02 7.95 -4.25
CA ALA A 34 -14.44 6.64 -4.55
C ALA A 34 -12.91 6.56 -4.40
N LYS A 35 -12.23 7.71 -4.25
CA LYS A 35 -10.76 7.80 -4.08
C LYS A 35 -9.95 6.99 -5.13
N PRO A 36 -10.15 7.22 -6.44
CA PRO A 36 -9.57 6.43 -7.53
C PRO A 36 -8.03 6.44 -7.55
N ARG A 37 -7.39 7.39 -6.86
CA ARG A 37 -5.93 7.47 -6.75
C ARG A 37 -5.32 6.35 -5.89
N LEU A 38 -6.11 5.73 -5.02
CA LEU A 38 -5.65 4.65 -4.14
C LEU A 38 -5.76 3.27 -4.79
N ILE A 39 -6.70 3.11 -5.72
CA ILE A 39 -7.06 1.84 -6.34
C ILE A 39 -5.89 1.21 -7.13
N PRO A 40 -5.10 1.94 -7.96
CA PRO A 40 -4.08 1.33 -8.80
C PRO A 40 -3.02 0.55 -8.04
N LEU A 41 -2.61 1.04 -6.86
CA LEU A 41 -1.59 0.35 -6.06
C LEU A 41 -2.16 -0.94 -5.46
N LEU A 42 -3.41 -0.93 -5.00
CA LEU A 42 -4.09 -2.13 -4.51
C LEU A 42 -4.20 -3.18 -5.64
N LEU A 43 -4.60 -2.75 -6.84
CA LEU A 43 -4.66 -3.63 -8.00
C LEU A 43 -3.29 -4.17 -8.42
N ALA A 44 -2.24 -3.35 -8.34
CA ALA A 44 -0.87 -3.81 -8.61
C ALA A 44 -0.43 -4.88 -7.60
N THR A 45 -0.77 -4.73 -6.32
CA THR A 45 -0.49 -5.78 -5.32
C THR A 45 -1.33 -7.04 -5.51
N THR A 46 -2.58 -6.91 -6.01
CA THR A 46 -3.38 -8.06 -6.45
C THR A 46 -2.69 -8.79 -7.61
N LEU A 47 -2.20 -8.06 -8.62
CA LEU A 47 -1.42 -8.63 -9.72
C LEU A 47 -0.15 -9.32 -9.24
N GLY A 48 0.58 -8.71 -8.29
CA GLY A 48 1.74 -9.33 -7.66
C GLY A 48 1.40 -10.66 -6.98
N GLY A 49 0.27 -10.72 -6.27
CA GLY A 49 -0.24 -11.96 -5.67
C GLY A 49 -0.60 -13.04 -6.69
N MET A 50 -1.16 -12.65 -7.84
CA MET A 50 -1.39 -13.59 -8.94
C MET A 50 -0.07 -14.11 -9.52
N ALA A 51 0.91 -13.22 -9.76
CA ALA A 51 2.20 -13.58 -10.35
C ALA A 51 3.03 -14.52 -9.46
N LEU A 52 2.87 -14.40 -8.14
CA LEU A 52 3.49 -15.30 -7.15
C LEU A 52 2.87 -16.70 -7.12
N SER A 53 1.72 -16.88 -7.76
CA SER A 53 0.99 -18.15 -7.71
C SER A 53 1.36 -19.05 -8.89
N GLU A 54 1.31 -20.35 -8.66
CA GLU A 54 1.61 -21.38 -9.67
C GLU A 54 0.64 -21.32 -10.86
N GLY A 55 -0.59 -20.84 -10.67
CA GLY A 55 -1.58 -20.65 -11.72
C GLY A 55 -1.35 -19.43 -12.64
N TRP A 56 -0.21 -18.76 -12.55
CA TRP A 56 0.14 -17.65 -13.43
C TRP A 56 0.74 -18.13 -14.77
N PRO A 57 0.35 -17.56 -15.93
CA PRO A 57 -0.60 -16.46 -16.12
C PRO A 57 -2.07 -16.90 -16.17
N LEU A 58 -2.97 -16.01 -15.73
CA LEU A 58 -4.42 -16.25 -15.78
C LEU A 58 -5.00 -15.92 -17.16
N SER A 59 -6.15 -16.51 -17.48
CA SER A 59 -6.93 -16.11 -18.65
C SER A 59 -7.42 -14.65 -18.54
N SER A 60 -7.49 -13.95 -19.67
CA SER A 60 -7.93 -12.54 -19.73
C SER A 60 -9.27 -12.27 -19.03
N PRO A 61 -10.30 -13.13 -19.12
CA PRO A 61 -11.56 -12.93 -18.40
C PRO A 61 -11.39 -12.99 -16.88
N ARG A 62 -10.63 -13.95 -16.34
CA ARG A 62 -10.42 -14.10 -14.89
C ARG A 62 -9.61 -12.93 -14.35
N LEU A 63 -8.61 -12.47 -15.09
CA LEU A 63 -7.84 -11.28 -14.78
C LEU A 63 -8.74 -10.03 -14.71
N ALA A 64 -9.55 -9.81 -15.74
CA ALA A 64 -10.48 -8.68 -15.80
C ALA A 64 -11.52 -8.71 -14.67
N CYS A 65 -12.09 -9.88 -14.36
CA CYS A 65 -13.04 -10.03 -13.26
C CYS A 65 -12.38 -9.75 -11.91
N THR A 66 -11.16 -10.22 -11.70
CA THR A 66 -10.45 -10.01 -10.42
C THR A 66 -10.09 -8.53 -10.21
N LEU A 67 -9.53 -7.88 -11.24
CA LEU A 67 -9.15 -6.47 -11.14
C LEU A 67 -10.38 -5.55 -11.09
N GLY A 68 -11.42 -5.85 -11.88
CA GLY A 68 -12.68 -5.13 -11.86
C GLY A 68 -13.39 -5.25 -10.50
N GLY A 69 -13.46 -6.48 -9.96
CA GLY A 69 -14.04 -6.74 -8.64
C GLY A 69 -13.26 -6.05 -7.52
N GLY A 70 -11.93 -6.13 -7.55
CA GLY A 70 -11.06 -5.43 -6.61
C GLY A 70 -11.19 -3.90 -6.68
N ALA A 71 -11.33 -3.35 -7.89
CA ALA A 71 -11.54 -1.92 -8.10
C ALA A 71 -12.88 -1.45 -7.53
N LEU A 72 -13.96 -2.18 -7.80
CA LEU A 72 -15.30 -1.90 -7.28
C LEU A 72 -15.34 -1.99 -5.75
N ALA A 73 -14.74 -3.02 -5.15
CA ALA A 73 -14.65 -3.17 -3.70
C ALA A 73 -13.83 -2.03 -3.07
N SER A 74 -12.70 -1.65 -3.69
CA SER A 74 -11.87 -0.52 -3.23
C SER A 74 -12.61 0.81 -3.33
N ALA A 75 -13.37 1.03 -4.41
CA ALA A 75 -14.21 2.21 -4.57
C ALA A 75 -15.31 2.26 -3.50
N ALA A 76 -16.02 1.15 -3.26
CA ALA A 76 -17.02 1.06 -2.20
C ALA A 76 -16.43 1.36 -0.82
N ALA A 77 -15.25 0.79 -0.49
CA ALA A 77 -14.52 1.07 0.74
C ALA A 77 -14.16 2.56 0.89
N GLY A 78 -13.74 3.21 -0.21
CA GLY A 78 -13.47 4.64 -0.26
C GLY A 78 -14.71 5.50 0.03
N VAL A 79 -15.85 5.16 -0.58
CA VAL A 79 -17.12 5.85 -0.36
C VAL A 79 -17.60 5.69 1.09
N LEU A 80 -17.59 4.47 1.62
CA LEU A 80 -18.01 4.18 3.00
C LEU A 80 -17.12 4.88 4.03
N ASN A 81 -15.81 4.93 3.78
CA ASN A 81 -14.89 5.70 4.62
C ASN A 81 -15.22 7.22 4.58
N CYS A 82 -15.50 7.79 3.39
CA CYS A 82 -15.92 9.19 3.32
C CYS A 82 -17.26 9.46 4.03
N LEU A 83 -18.21 8.52 3.95
CA LEU A 83 -19.48 8.60 4.67
C LEU A 83 -19.28 8.59 6.19
N TRP A 84 -18.46 7.66 6.67
CA TRP A 84 -18.15 7.57 8.11
C TRP A 84 -17.46 8.83 8.63
N GLU A 85 -16.58 9.42 7.83
CA GLU A 85 -15.80 10.59 8.23
C GLU A 85 -16.45 11.93 7.87
N GLN A 86 -17.68 11.94 7.33
CA GLN A 86 -18.32 13.14 6.76
C GLN A 86 -18.33 14.33 7.73
N GLU A 87 -18.70 14.09 8.99
CA GLU A 87 -18.78 15.16 9.99
C GLU A 87 -17.39 15.69 10.36
N LEU A 88 -16.41 14.80 10.53
CA LEU A 88 -15.03 15.16 10.85
C LEU A 88 -14.38 15.92 9.69
N ASP A 89 -14.59 15.46 8.46
CA ASP A 89 -14.14 16.13 7.24
C ASP A 89 -14.78 17.52 7.08
N GLY A 90 -16.02 17.71 7.56
CA GLY A 90 -16.71 19.01 7.56
C GLY A 90 -16.08 20.05 8.49
N ARG A 91 -15.43 19.60 9.58
CA ARG A 91 -14.77 20.49 10.56
C ARG A 91 -13.34 20.88 10.16
N MET A 92 -12.79 20.30 9.09
CA MET A 92 -11.45 20.60 8.61
C MET A 92 -11.50 21.55 7.40
N GLN A 93 -10.80 22.69 7.46
CA GLN A 93 -10.72 23.66 6.34
C GLN A 93 -10.37 23.03 4.98
N ARG A 94 -9.54 21.98 4.99
CA ARG A 94 -9.07 21.30 3.77
C ARG A 94 -10.13 20.40 3.13
N THR A 95 -11.08 19.86 3.90
CA THR A 95 -12.00 18.80 3.44
C THR A 95 -13.47 19.19 3.51
N SER A 96 -13.79 20.33 4.11
CA SER A 96 -15.14 20.88 4.14
C SER A 96 -15.74 21.13 2.74
N GLY A 97 -14.91 21.38 1.73
CA GLY A 97 -15.33 21.53 0.33
C GLY A 97 -15.55 20.22 -0.45
N ARG A 98 -15.34 19.06 0.18
CA ARG A 98 -15.50 17.76 -0.49
C ARG A 98 -16.97 17.44 -0.77
N ALA A 99 -17.20 16.58 -1.76
CA ALA A 99 -18.54 16.23 -2.26
C ALA A 99 -19.59 15.90 -1.18
N LEU A 100 -19.23 15.10 -0.17
CA LEU A 100 -20.13 14.73 0.93
C LEU A 100 -20.29 15.85 1.97
N PRO A 101 -19.23 16.39 2.60
CA PRO A 101 -19.36 17.50 3.55
C PRO A 101 -20.04 18.75 2.97
N SER A 102 -19.83 19.04 1.69
CA SER A 102 -20.41 20.21 1.01
C SER A 102 -21.83 19.99 0.49
N GLY A 103 -22.45 18.82 0.73
CA GLY A 103 -23.79 18.48 0.26
C GLY A 103 -23.94 18.30 -1.26
N ARG A 104 -22.85 18.26 -2.03
CA ARG A 104 -22.90 18.02 -3.49
C ARG A 104 -23.27 16.57 -3.84
N LEU A 105 -23.20 15.66 -2.87
CA LEU A 105 -23.61 14.27 -2.98
C LEU A 105 -24.47 13.90 -1.77
N SER A 106 -25.65 13.35 -2.00
CA SER A 106 -26.53 12.86 -0.93
C SER A 106 -25.87 11.67 -0.20
N PRO A 107 -25.83 11.66 1.16
CA PRO A 107 -25.31 10.53 1.93
C PRO A 107 -26.04 9.21 1.62
N THR A 108 -27.37 9.26 1.46
CA THR A 108 -28.18 8.09 1.11
C THR A 108 -27.81 7.55 -0.27
N ALA A 109 -27.63 8.44 -1.24
CA ALA A 109 -27.20 8.05 -2.58
C ALA A 109 -25.78 7.44 -2.56
N ALA A 110 -24.85 8.07 -1.85
CA ALA A 110 -23.49 7.55 -1.68
C ALA A 110 -23.48 6.16 -1.03
N PHE A 111 -24.31 5.94 -0.01
CA PHE A 111 -24.44 4.64 0.65
C PHE A 111 -25.01 3.57 -0.30
N ALA A 112 -26.11 3.88 -0.99
CA ALA A 112 -26.71 2.98 -1.98
C ALA A 112 -25.72 2.63 -3.11
N GLY A 113 -24.92 3.61 -3.57
CA GLY A 113 -23.85 3.39 -4.54
C GLY A 113 -22.75 2.48 -4.01
N ALA A 114 -22.31 2.67 -2.77
CA ALA A 114 -21.31 1.81 -2.14
C ALA A 114 -21.79 0.35 -1.97
N VAL A 115 -23.04 0.17 -1.54
CA VAL A 115 -23.67 -1.16 -1.44
C VAL A 115 -23.77 -1.81 -2.83
N SER A 116 -24.22 -1.05 -3.84
CA SER A 116 -24.29 -1.53 -5.22
C SER A 116 -22.93 -1.95 -5.76
N CYS A 117 -21.87 -1.16 -5.54
CA CYS A 117 -20.51 -1.51 -5.91
C CYS A 117 -20.00 -2.75 -5.17
N THR A 118 -20.36 -2.91 -3.90
CA THR A 118 -19.97 -4.09 -3.10
C THR A 118 -20.64 -5.35 -3.64
N LEU A 119 -21.94 -5.30 -3.93
CA LEU A 119 -22.68 -6.41 -4.53
C LEU A 119 -22.16 -6.74 -5.93
N ALA A 120 -21.92 -5.74 -6.76
CA ALA A 120 -21.33 -5.93 -8.09
C ALA A 120 -19.93 -6.56 -8.02
N ALA A 121 -19.08 -6.10 -7.10
CA ALA A 121 -17.77 -6.69 -6.85
C ALA A 121 -17.87 -8.17 -6.44
N ALA A 122 -18.76 -8.48 -5.49
CA ALA A 122 -18.97 -9.84 -5.02
C ALA A 122 -19.48 -10.75 -6.13
N THR A 123 -20.51 -10.34 -6.87
CA THR A 123 -21.07 -11.09 -8.00
C THR A 123 -20.00 -11.34 -9.07
N LEU A 124 -19.23 -10.33 -9.43
CA LEU A 124 -18.17 -10.44 -10.44
C LEU A 124 -17.05 -11.41 -10.01
N LEU A 125 -16.66 -11.38 -8.73
CA LEU A 125 -15.64 -12.28 -8.19
C LEU A 125 -16.16 -13.72 -8.02
N VAL A 126 -17.39 -13.91 -7.54
CA VAL A 126 -17.96 -15.26 -7.37
C VAL A 126 -18.17 -15.94 -8.73
N SER A 127 -18.70 -15.22 -9.72
CA SER A 127 -19.00 -15.77 -11.05
C SER A 127 -17.77 -15.91 -11.94
N GLY A 128 -16.85 -14.94 -11.91
CA GLY A 128 -15.70 -14.89 -12.81
C GLY A 128 -14.39 -15.43 -12.23
N VAL A 129 -14.33 -15.66 -10.91
CA VAL A 129 -13.09 -16.01 -10.20
C VAL A 129 -13.30 -17.17 -9.23
N ASN A 130 -13.75 -16.92 -7.99
CA ASN A 130 -14.15 -17.90 -6.97
C ASN A 130 -14.65 -17.20 -5.69
N CYS A 131 -15.30 -17.97 -4.82
CA CYS A 131 -15.84 -17.48 -3.54
C CYS A 131 -14.75 -17.01 -2.56
N LEU A 132 -13.56 -17.61 -2.58
CA LEU A 132 -12.47 -17.24 -1.68
C LEU A 132 -11.97 -15.82 -1.97
N ALA A 133 -11.72 -15.49 -3.24
CA ALA A 133 -11.33 -14.16 -3.68
C ALA A 133 -12.40 -13.11 -3.34
N ALA A 134 -13.68 -13.45 -3.52
CA ALA A 134 -14.81 -12.59 -3.15
C ALA A 134 -14.84 -12.34 -1.63
N GLY A 135 -14.72 -13.39 -0.82
CA GLY A 135 -14.70 -13.29 0.64
C GLY A 135 -13.52 -12.48 1.18
N LEU A 136 -12.32 -12.68 0.62
CA LEU A 136 -11.13 -11.89 0.96
C LEU A 136 -11.30 -10.42 0.56
N SER A 137 -11.86 -10.13 -0.62
CA SER A 137 -12.14 -8.75 -1.05
C SER A 137 -13.11 -8.04 -0.09
N LEU A 138 -14.19 -8.74 0.32
CA LEU A 138 -15.14 -8.23 1.31
C LEU A 138 -14.49 -8.04 2.68
N LEU A 139 -13.63 -8.97 3.11
CA LEU A 139 -12.86 -8.84 4.34
C LEU A 139 -11.95 -7.59 4.30
N GLY A 140 -11.33 -7.30 3.15
CA GLY A 140 -10.54 -6.08 2.95
C GLY A 140 -11.35 -4.81 3.11
N LEU A 141 -12.53 -4.76 2.46
CA LEU A 141 -13.47 -3.65 2.58
C LEU A 141 -13.92 -3.45 4.04
N CYS A 142 -14.39 -4.52 4.70
CA CYS A 142 -14.83 -4.47 6.08
C CYS A 142 -13.71 -4.08 7.04
N SER A 143 -12.49 -4.58 6.83
CA SER A 143 -11.32 -4.22 7.63
C SER A 143 -10.98 -2.74 7.47
N TYR A 144 -11.10 -2.17 6.28
CA TYR A 144 -10.83 -0.74 6.08
C TYR A 144 -11.87 0.15 6.78
N VAL A 145 -13.15 -0.18 6.65
CA VAL A 145 -14.24 0.64 7.16
C VAL A 145 -14.43 0.44 8.67
N LEU A 146 -14.56 -0.79 9.13
CA LEU A 146 -14.90 -1.10 10.52
C LEU A 146 -13.65 -1.09 11.42
N LEU A 147 -12.63 -1.88 11.05
CA LEU A 147 -11.44 -2.04 11.88
C LEU A 147 -10.57 -0.76 11.84
N TYR A 148 -10.19 -0.29 10.66
CA TYR A 148 -9.34 0.90 10.57
C TYR A 148 -10.11 2.20 10.82
N THR A 149 -11.12 2.52 10.01
CA THR A 149 -11.77 3.84 10.04
C THR A 149 -12.58 4.05 11.33
N ALA A 150 -13.48 3.12 11.67
CA ALA A 150 -14.37 3.28 12.80
C ALA A 150 -13.70 2.99 14.15
N LEU A 151 -12.89 1.93 14.24
CA LEU A 151 -12.34 1.46 15.52
C LEU A 151 -10.97 2.07 15.85
N LEU A 152 -9.96 1.81 15.01
CA LEU A 152 -8.56 2.07 15.35
C LEU A 152 -8.14 3.53 15.17
N LYS A 153 -8.49 4.14 14.02
CA LYS A 153 -8.06 5.50 13.65
C LYS A 153 -8.29 6.54 14.76
N PRO A 154 -9.48 6.62 15.40
CA PRO A 154 -9.71 7.59 16.46
C PRO A 154 -9.16 7.19 17.84
N ARG A 155 -8.74 5.93 18.06
CA ARG A 155 -8.48 5.40 19.42
C ARG A 155 -7.04 5.06 19.73
N THR A 156 -6.17 4.84 18.75
CA THR A 156 -4.82 4.33 19.01
C THR A 156 -3.74 4.87 18.08
N THR A 157 -2.52 4.97 18.60
CA THR A 157 -1.30 5.27 17.82
C THR A 157 -0.86 4.11 16.92
N GLN A 158 -1.36 2.90 17.18
CA GLN A 158 -1.11 1.68 16.38
C GLN A 158 -2.11 1.52 15.22
N ASN A 159 -2.88 2.57 14.93
CA ASN A 159 -3.94 2.54 13.93
C ASN A 159 -3.45 2.12 12.53
N ILE A 160 -2.26 2.57 12.12
CA ILE A 160 -1.67 2.24 10.83
C ILE A 160 -1.07 0.83 10.82
N VAL A 161 -0.49 0.38 11.94
CA VAL A 161 0.14 -0.95 12.04
C VAL A 161 -0.92 -2.03 11.94
N ILE A 162 -1.99 -1.94 12.73
CA ILE A 162 -3.08 -2.92 12.72
C ILE A 162 -4.03 -2.67 11.55
N GLY A 163 -4.34 -1.41 11.25
CA GLY A 163 -5.23 -1.04 10.14
C GLY A 163 -4.64 -1.32 8.76
N GLY A 164 -3.32 -1.52 8.66
CA GLY A 164 -2.65 -1.92 7.43
C GLY A 164 -3.16 -3.24 6.83
N VAL A 165 -3.85 -4.07 7.62
CA VAL A 165 -4.43 -5.35 7.17
C VAL A 165 -5.31 -5.15 5.95
N ALA A 166 -6.13 -4.11 5.91
CA ALA A 166 -7.00 -3.84 4.78
C ALA A 166 -6.23 -3.59 3.47
N GLY A 167 -5.08 -2.91 3.56
CA GLY A 167 -4.21 -2.65 2.41
C GLY A 167 -3.37 -3.85 2.00
N ALA A 168 -3.16 -4.81 2.90
CA ALA A 168 -2.35 -6.01 2.68
C ALA A 168 -3.15 -7.21 2.14
N ILE A 169 -4.48 -7.19 2.22
CA ILE A 169 -5.37 -8.24 1.70
C ILE A 169 -5.34 -8.43 0.16
N PRO A 170 -5.19 -7.39 -0.69
CA PRO A 170 -5.23 -7.57 -2.15
C PRO A 170 -4.26 -8.63 -2.73
N PRO A 171 -3.00 -8.76 -2.26
CA PRO A 171 -2.14 -9.91 -2.55
C PRO A 171 -2.81 -11.28 -2.36
N LEU A 172 -3.55 -11.47 -1.26
CA LEU A 172 -4.24 -12.71 -0.96
C LEU A 172 -5.42 -12.94 -1.92
N VAL A 173 -6.14 -11.88 -2.28
CA VAL A 173 -7.19 -11.93 -3.31
C VAL A 173 -6.59 -12.37 -4.64
N GLY A 174 -5.43 -11.84 -5.02
CA GLY A 174 -4.71 -12.22 -6.22
C GLY A 174 -4.29 -13.69 -6.23
N ALA A 175 -3.71 -14.16 -5.12
CA ALA A 175 -3.30 -15.56 -4.98
C ALA A 175 -4.50 -16.53 -5.05
N ALA A 176 -5.57 -16.22 -4.33
CA ALA A 176 -6.82 -16.96 -4.37
C ALA A 176 -7.45 -16.94 -5.77
N ALA A 177 -7.35 -15.83 -6.50
CA ALA A 177 -7.85 -15.75 -7.87
C ALA A 177 -7.09 -16.66 -8.84
N ALA A 178 -5.78 -16.80 -8.64
CA ALA A 178 -4.93 -17.63 -9.49
C ALA A 178 -5.16 -19.14 -9.27
N THR A 179 -5.22 -19.57 -8.01
CA THR A 179 -5.12 -21.00 -7.64
C THR A 179 -6.31 -21.54 -6.86
N GLY A 180 -7.24 -20.68 -6.41
CA GLY A 180 -8.36 -21.08 -5.55
C GLY A 180 -7.99 -21.26 -4.07
N HIS A 181 -6.72 -21.11 -3.70
CA HIS A 181 -6.24 -21.11 -2.31
C HIS A 181 -5.22 -19.99 -2.08
N VAL A 182 -4.76 -19.82 -0.84
CA VAL A 182 -3.72 -18.85 -0.49
C VAL A 182 -2.47 -19.61 -0.06
N GLY A 183 -1.45 -19.63 -0.94
CA GLY A 183 -0.14 -20.22 -0.64
C GLY A 183 0.75 -19.30 0.22
N LEU A 184 1.89 -19.83 0.67
CA LEU A 184 2.87 -19.09 1.49
C LEU A 184 3.39 -17.84 0.77
N SER A 185 3.58 -17.88 -0.54
CA SER A 185 4.02 -16.75 -1.34
C SER A 185 3.03 -15.57 -1.31
N GLY A 186 1.73 -15.86 -1.31
CA GLY A 186 0.69 -14.84 -1.14
C GLY A 186 0.75 -14.19 0.25
N TRP A 187 0.94 -15.00 1.29
CA TRP A 187 1.14 -14.53 2.67
C TRP A 187 2.43 -13.72 2.84
N TRP A 188 3.49 -14.06 2.11
CA TRP A 188 4.71 -13.26 2.09
C TRP A 188 4.46 -11.85 1.56
N LEU A 189 3.76 -11.69 0.43
CA LEU A 189 3.45 -10.37 -0.11
C LEU A 189 2.47 -9.60 0.79
N PHE A 190 1.51 -10.28 1.41
CA PHE A 190 0.68 -9.69 2.48
C PHE A 190 1.55 -9.14 3.62
N ALA A 191 2.48 -9.94 4.14
CA ALA A 191 3.38 -9.54 5.22
C ALA A 191 4.29 -8.38 4.79
N LEU A 192 4.78 -8.39 3.54
CA LEU A 192 5.57 -7.30 2.99
C LEU A 192 4.78 -5.99 2.97
N VAL A 193 3.53 -6.01 2.51
CA VAL A 193 2.66 -4.82 2.51
C VAL A 193 2.36 -4.37 3.94
N MET A 194 2.13 -5.30 4.88
CA MET A 194 1.93 -4.98 6.30
C MET A 194 3.13 -4.25 6.91
N VAL A 195 4.35 -4.72 6.66
CA VAL A 195 5.58 -4.12 7.20
C VAL A 195 5.94 -2.81 6.48
N TRP A 196 5.64 -2.70 5.19
CA TRP A 196 5.81 -1.48 4.41
C TRP A 196 4.86 -0.36 4.85
N THR A 197 3.63 -0.71 5.22
CA THR A 197 2.54 0.25 5.48
C THR A 197 2.91 1.31 6.53
N PRO A 198 3.48 0.96 7.71
CA PRO A 198 3.90 1.95 8.70
C PRO A 198 4.97 2.92 8.19
N ALA A 199 6.00 2.43 7.49
CA ALA A 199 7.05 3.29 6.95
C ALA A 199 6.47 4.28 5.91
N HIS A 200 5.55 3.82 5.07
CA HIS A 200 4.87 4.64 4.08
C HIS A 200 3.91 5.67 4.69
N PHE A 201 2.95 5.23 5.50
CA PHE A 201 1.89 6.09 6.04
C PHE A 201 2.40 7.06 7.10
N TRP A 202 3.37 6.67 7.94
CA TRP A 202 3.92 7.61 8.92
C TRP A 202 4.75 8.70 8.27
N ALA A 203 5.38 8.45 7.12
CA ALA A 203 6.02 9.51 6.34
C ALA A 203 4.99 10.57 5.89
N LEU A 204 3.79 10.16 5.48
CA LEU A 204 2.68 11.09 5.22
C LEU A 204 2.17 11.76 6.50
N ALA A 205 2.06 11.00 7.59
CA ALA A 205 1.54 11.52 8.85
C ALA A 205 2.45 12.58 9.49
N LEU A 206 3.76 12.55 9.20
CA LEU A 206 4.69 13.64 9.57
C LEU A 206 4.31 14.96 8.87
N LEU A 207 3.91 14.90 7.59
CA LEU A 207 3.51 16.07 6.80
C LEU A 207 2.14 16.61 7.23
N LEU A 208 1.24 15.72 7.65
CA LEU A 208 -0.13 16.04 8.04
C LEU A 208 -0.32 16.09 9.56
N ARG A 209 0.77 16.20 10.32
CA ARG A 209 0.74 16.12 11.78
C ARG A 209 -0.18 17.17 12.39
N ASP A 210 -0.09 18.40 11.92
CA ASP A 210 -0.84 19.51 12.51
C ASP A 210 -2.34 19.43 12.14
N ASP A 211 -2.66 18.94 10.94
CA ASP A 211 -4.04 18.56 10.54
C ASP A 211 -4.63 17.53 11.51
N TYR A 212 -3.88 16.45 11.81
CA TYR A 212 -4.35 15.41 12.72
C TYR A 212 -4.50 15.90 14.17
N ARG A 213 -3.59 16.78 14.62
CA ARG A 213 -3.67 17.40 15.95
C ARG A 213 -4.93 18.26 16.07
N ALA A 214 -5.28 19.03 15.04
CA ALA A 214 -6.44 19.93 15.05
C ALA A 214 -7.78 19.19 15.24
N VAL A 215 -7.88 17.93 14.80
CA VAL A 215 -9.08 17.09 14.96
C VAL A 215 -8.95 16.01 16.02
N GLY A 216 -7.89 16.06 16.85
CA GLY A 216 -7.71 15.13 17.97
C GLY A 216 -7.42 13.67 17.58
N ILE A 217 -6.97 13.41 16.34
CA ILE A 217 -6.64 12.03 15.93
C ILE A 217 -5.26 11.65 16.50
N PRO A 218 -5.15 10.57 17.30
CA PRO A 218 -3.93 10.18 18.01
C PRO A 218 -2.91 9.47 17.09
N MET A 219 -2.55 10.09 15.97
CA MET A 219 -1.51 9.57 15.07
C MET A 219 -0.14 9.55 15.78
N LEU A 220 0.71 8.56 15.47
CA LEU A 220 2.04 8.42 16.08
C LEU A 220 2.86 9.73 16.13
N PRO A 221 3.00 10.53 15.04
CA PRO A 221 3.73 11.80 15.10
C PRO A 221 3.07 12.89 15.92
N VAL A 222 1.75 12.80 16.17
CA VAL A 222 1.02 13.72 17.05
C VAL A 222 1.32 13.39 18.51
N VAL A 223 1.30 12.12 18.87
CA VAL A 223 1.42 11.65 20.27
C VAL A 223 2.87 11.51 20.72
N LYS A 224 3.77 11.03 19.85
CA LYS A 224 5.18 10.71 20.19
C LYS A 224 6.20 11.62 19.50
N GLY A 225 5.74 12.52 18.62
CA GLY A 225 6.58 13.48 17.93
C GLY A 225 7.42 12.91 16.78
N PRO A 226 8.06 13.80 15.98
CA PRO A 226 8.74 13.42 14.74
C PRO A 226 9.90 12.45 14.93
N ILE A 227 10.69 12.62 15.99
CA ILE A 227 11.91 11.82 16.24
C ILE A 227 11.55 10.35 16.45
N VAL A 228 10.54 10.06 17.27
CA VAL A 228 10.08 8.69 17.53
C VAL A 228 9.47 8.09 16.26
N THR A 229 8.69 8.88 15.52
CA THR A 229 8.10 8.45 14.25
C THR A 229 9.16 8.14 13.20
N ALA A 230 10.19 8.98 13.03
CA ALA A 230 11.28 8.74 12.09
C ALA A 230 12.09 7.48 12.44
N ARG A 231 12.32 7.22 13.74
CA ARG A 231 12.95 5.97 14.19
C ARG A 231 12.09 4.75 13.87
N ALA A 232 10.78 4.85 14.05
CA ALA A 232 9.85 3.77 13.70
C ALA A 232 9.82 3.54 12.18
N ILE A 233 9.77 4.60 11.37
CA ILE A 233 9.89 4.54 9.90
C ILE A 233 11.18 3.84 9.50
N ARG A 234 12.32 4.19 10.12
CA ARG A 234 13.61 3.54 9.86
C ARG A 234 13.54 2.03 10.14
N ARG A 235 13.03 1.62 11.30
CA ARG A 235 12.90 0.19 11.66
C ARG A 235 12.02 -0.59 10.65
N TYR A 236 10.84 -0.05 10.33
CA TYR A 236 9.96 -0.68 9.34
C TYR A 236 10.54 -0.63 7.92
N GLY A 237 11.32 0.40 7.57
CA GLY A 237 12.04 0.48 6.29
C GLY A 237 13.09 -0.63 6.15
N TRP A 238 13.88 -0.87 7.20
CA TRP A 238 14.82 -2.00 7.24
C TRP A 238 14.11 -3.35 7.18
N ALA A 239 13.05 -3.52 7.96
CA ALA A 239 12.24 -4.74 7.92
C ALA A 239 11.61 -4.98 6.54
N THR A 240 11.15 -3.93 5.86
CA THR A 240 10.62 -3.99 4.50
C THR A 240 11.69 -4.44 3.52
N ALA A 241 12.89 -3.86 3.59
CA ALA A 241 14.00 -4.24 2.71
C ALA A 241 14.46 -5.70 2.95
N LEU A 242 14.51 -6.15 4.20
CA LEU A 242 14.84 -7.54 4.51
C LEU A 242 13.76 -8.51 4.02
N LEU A 243 12.49 -8.20 4.29
CA LEU A 243 11.38 -9.04 3.90
C LEU A 243 11.20 -9.08 2.38
N SER A 244 11.50 -7.99 1.66
CA SER A 244 11.45 -7.99 0.20
C SER A 244 12.48 -8.93 -0.43
N LEU A 245 13.67 -9.08 0.17
CA LEU A 245 14.68 -10.04 -0.32
C LEU A 245 14.19 -11.49 -0.27
N LEU A 246 13.28 -11.83 0.66
CA LEU A 246 12.67 -13.16 0.71
C LEU A 246 11.79 -13.45 -0.52
N GLY A 247 11.51 -12.46 -1.37
CA GLY A 247 10.85 -12.69 -2.66
C GLY A 247 11.63 -13.62 -3.59
N VAL A 248 12.96 -13.72 -3.43
CA VAL A 248 13.82 -14.67 -4.16
C VAL A 248 13.37 -16.11 -3.95
N VAL A 249 12.88 -16.44 -2.75
CA VAL A 249 12.41 -17.79 -2.41
C VAL A 249 10.89 -17.92 -2.45
N ALA A 250 10.16 -16.80 -2.36
CA ALA A 250 8.70 -16.80 -2.45
C ALA A 250 8.21 -17.01 -3.88
N LEU A 251 8.99 -16.60 -4.88
CA LEU A 251 8.68 -16.87 -6.29
C LEU A 251 8.88 -18.37 -6.60
N PRO A 252 7.94 -19.01 -7.33
CA PRO A 252 8.14 -20.38 -7.82
C PRO A 252 9.37 -20.48 -8.75
N GLU A 253 9.57 -19.46 -9.59
CA GLU A 253 10.66 -19.35 -10.57
C GLU A 253 11.00 -17.88 -10.80
N GLY A 254 12.22 -17.62 -11.29
CA GLY A 254 12.78 -16.29 -11.55
C GLY A 254 13.26 -15.56 -10.29
N GLY A 255 13.49 -16.31 -9.20
CA GLY A 255 13.91 -15.77 -7.93
C GLY A 255 15.24 -15.02 -8.00
N VAL A 256 16.19 -15.50 -8.80
CA VAL A 256 17.50 -14.85 -8.95
C VAL A 256 17.35 -13.49 -9.63
N LEU A 257 16.59 -13.42 -10.73
CA LEU A 257 16.36 -12.16 -11.42
C LEU A 257 15.69 -11.13 -10.50
N TYR A 258 14.66 -11.56 -9.77
CA TYR A 258 14.01 -10.73 -8.76
C TYR A 258 15.02 -10.21 -7.73
N GLY A 259 15.85 -11.11 -7.19
CA GLY A 259 16.86 -10.79 -6.18
C GLY A 259 17.87 -9.75 -6.63
N LEU A 260 18.33 -9.84 -7.87
CA LEU A 260 19.26 -8.85 -8.44
C LEU A 260 18.57 -7.49 -8.61
N LEU A 261 17.33 -7.47 -9.10
CA LEU A 261 16.60 -6.24 -9.40
C LEU A 261 16.06 -5.52 -8.17
N VAL A 262 15.80 -6.23 -7.06
CA VAL A 262 15.29 -5.61 -5.83
C VAL A 262 16.38 -4.86 -5.03
N ILE A 263 17.66 -5.20 -5.22
CA ILE A 263 18.79 -4.56 -4.53
C ILE A 263 18.80 -3.02 -4.70
N PRO A 264 18.75 -2.44 -5.91
CA PRO A 264 18.75 -0.98 -6.06
C PRO A 264 17.51 -0.32 -5.43
N PHE A 265 16.34 -0.99 -5.49
CA PHE A 265 15.12 -0.51 -4.82
C PHE A 265 15.29 -0.44 -3.30
N ASN A 266 15.87 -1.50 -2.71
CA ASN A 266 16.18 -1.57 -1.29
C ASN A 266 17.23 -0.54 -0.89
N GLY A 267 18.32 -0.42 -1.64
CA GLY A 267 19.38 0.56 -1.38
C GLY A 267 18.83 1.99 -1.33
N ARG A 268 17.97 2.35 -2.29
CA ARG A 268 17.31 3.67 -2.29
C ARG A 268 16.34 3.85 -1.13
N LEU A 269 15.53 2.84 -0.80
CA LEU A 269 14.63 2.90 0.35
C LEU A 269 15.40 3.14 1.65
N LEU A 270 16.46 2.35 1.89
CA LEU A 270 17.31 2.43 3.07
C LEU A 270 18.00 3.79 3.20
N GLN A 271 18.54 4.31 2.09
CA GLN A 271 19.10 5.66 2.03
C GLN A 271 18.07 6.72 2.47
N MET A 272 16.84 6.64 1.98
CA MET A 272 15.82 7.65 2.27
C MET A 272 15.31 7.59 3.71
N VAL A 273 15.14 6.38 4.29
CA VAL A 273 14.75 6.27 5.70
C VAL A 273 15.87 6.72 6.65
N GLU A 274 17.14 6.52 6.27
CA GLU A 274 18.27 7.00 7.06
C GLU A 274 18.38 8.53 7.00
N HIS A 275 18.25 9.13 5.81
CA HIS A 275 18.21 10.59 5.67
C HIS A 275 17.04 11.19 6.46
N LEU A 276 15.85 10.59 6.45
CA LEU A 276 14.74 11.07 7.28
C LEU A 276 15.03 10.93 8.78
N ALA A 277 15.72 9.87 9.20
CA ALA A 277 16.10 9.68 10.60
C ALA A 277 17.12 10.74 11.10
N GLN A 278 17.99 11.24 10.20
CA GLN A 278 18.94 12.30 10.50
C GLN A 278 18.30 13.69 10.62
N ASP A 279 17.21 13.95 9.89
CA ASP A 279 16.44 15.19 9.99
C ASP A 279 14.92 14.88 10.02
N PRO A 280 14.39 14.46 11.19
CA PRO A 280 12.98 14.08 11.33
C PRO A 280 11.98 15.21 11.10
N SER A 281 12.44 16.47 11.15
CA SER A 281 11.63 17.67 10.90
C SER A 281 11.49 18.02 9.42
N SER A 282 12.29 17.40 8.54
CA SER A 282 12.29 17.76 7.12
C SER A 282 11.05 17.28 6.38
N SER A 283 10.17 18.21 6.04
CA SER A 283 9.02 17.97 5.17
C SER A 283 9.42 17.45 3.78
N GLU A 284 10.53 17.94 3.21
CA GLU A 284 11.01 17.48 1.90
C GLU A 284 11.47 16.02 1.94
N ARG A 285 12.19 15.60 2.99
CA ARG A 285 12.60 14.18 3.14
C ARG A 285 11.40 13.26 3.35
N ALA A 286 10.45 13.65 4.20
CA ALA A 286 9.23 12.88 4.45
C ALA A 286 8.35 12.74 3.17
N LYS A 287 8.18 13.83 2.42
CA LYS A 287 7.49 13.86 1.12
C LYS A 287 8.21 13.01 0.08
N GLY A 288 9.53 13.10 0.00
CA GLY A 288 10.35 12.26 -0.87
C GLY A 288 10.14 10.77 -0.57
N LEU A 289 10.26 10.38 0.70
CA LEU A 289 10.08 8.99 1.15
C LEU A 289 8.67 8.48 0.87
N PHE A 290 7.64 9.29 1.13
CA PHE A 290 6.25 8.93 0.82
C PHE A 290 6.04 8.64 -0.68
N ARG A 291 6.62 9.46 -1.56
CA ARG A 291 6.52 9.25 -3.02
C ARG A 291 7.31 8.04 -3.48
N TRP A 292 8.54 7.89 -2.98
CA TRP A 292 9.38 6.74 -3.31
C TRP A 292 8.77 5.43 -2.84
N SER A 293 8.20 5.38 -1.63
CA SER A 293 7.60 4.16 -1.11
C SER A 293 6.40 3.65 -1.94
N ILE A 294 5.64 4.54 -2.59
CA ILE A 294 4.62 4.16 -3.58
C ILE A 294 5.28 3.51 -4.80
N LEU A 295 6.28 4.17 -5.37
CA LEU A 295 7.03 3.65 -6.53
C LEU A 295 7.74 2.34 -6.20
N TYR A 296 8.23 2.21 -4.97
CA TYR A 296 8.86 1.00 -4.47
C TYR A 296 7.88 -0.18 -4.53
N LEU A 297 6.67 -0.03 -3.98
CA LEU A 297 5.71 -1.13 -3.96
C LEU A 297 5.18 -1.47 -5.37
N PHE A 298 4.92 -0.47 -6.22
CA PHE A 298 4.66 -0.73 -7.66
C PHE A 298 5.83 -1.45 -8.33
N GLY A 299 7.06 -1.04 -8.02
CA GLY A 299 8.29 -1.64 -8.50
C GLY A 299 8.38 -3.10 -8.10
N ILE A 300 8.18 -3.44 -6.82
CA ILE A 300 8.14 -4.82 -6.35
C ILE A 300 7.12 -5.64 -7.15
N CYS A 301 5.89 -5.14 -7.32
CA CYS A 301 4.86 -5.86 -8.10
C CYS A 301 5.28 -6.07 -9.56
N LEU A 302 5.90 -5.06 -10.18
CA LEU A 302 6.44 -5.16 -11.54
C LEU A 302 7.58 -6.18 -11.61
N LEU A 303 8.51 -6.17 -10.66
CA LEU A 303 9.62 -7.12 -10.60
C LEU A 303 9.12 -8.56 -10.47
N LEU A 304 8.08 -8.80 -9.66
CA LEU A 304 7.44 -10.12 -9.54
C LEU A 304 6.89 -10.59 -10.90
N ILE A 305 6.21 -9.71 -11.63
CA ILE A 305 5.66 -10.05 -12.97
C ILE A 305 6.80 -10.31 -13.97
N LEU A 306 7.81 -9.43 -14.01
CA LEU A 306 8.95 -9.57 -14.93
C LEU A 306 9.73 -10.87 -14.68
N SER A 307 9.80 -11.30 -13.42
CA SER A 307 10.49 -12.53 -13.02
C SER A 307 9.73 -13.80 -13.39
N ARG A 308 8.48 -13.72 -13.85
CA ARG A 308 7.72 -14.87 -14.37
C ARG A 308 7.89 -15.10 -15.88
N GLN A 309 8.88 -14.46 -16.51
CA GLN A 309 9.24 -14.70 -17.91
C GLN A 309 10.12 -15.96 -18.06
N SER A 310 10.08 -16.61 -19.22
CA SER A 310 10.86 -17.82 -19.53
C SER A 310 12.36 -17.63 -19.28
N ASP A 311 12.90 -16.48 -19.65
CA ASP A 311 14.32 -16.17 -19.53
C ASP A 311 14.78 -16.10 -18.07
N ALA A 312 13.88 -15.67 -17.17
CA ALA A 312 14.16 -15.64 -15.74
C ALA A 312 14.23 -17.06 -15.15
N ALA A 313 13.40 -17.99 -15.63
CA ALA A 313 13.46 -19.39 -15.23
C ALA A 313 14.75 -20.08 -15.72
N LEU A 314 15.22 -19.73 -16.93
CA LEU A 314 16.52 -20.20 -17.44
C LEU A 314 17.68 -19.71 -16.59
N LEU A 315 17.66 -18.43 -16.19
CA LEU A 315 18.69 -17.86 -15.31
C LEU A 315 18.74 -18.61 -13.96
N ASP A 316 17.58 -18.88 -13.36
CA ASP A 316 17.52 -19.66 -12.12
C ASP A 316 18.12 -21.07 -12.30
N ALA A 317 17.84 -21.74 -13.42
CA ALA A 317 18.38 -23.07 -13.71
C ALA A 317 19.90 -23.05 -13.89
N GLN A 318 20.44 -22.05 -14.60
CA GLN A 318 21.89 -21.88 -14.79
C GLN A 318 22.61 -21.66 -13.45
N VAL A 319 22.09 -20.77 -12.61
CA VAL A 319 22.67 -20.47 -11.29
C VAL A 319 22.63 -21.68 -10.38
N ARG A 320 21.52 -22.43 -10.36
CA ARG A 320 21.43 -23.70 -9.63
C ARG A 320 22.45 -24.72 -10.14
N GLY A 321 22.63 -24.83 -11.46
CA GLY A 321 23.63 -25.69 -12.07
C GLY A 321 25.05 -25.35 -11.63
N TRP A 322 25.42 -24.06 -11.64
CA TRP A 322 26.74 -23.62 -11.17
C TRP A 322 26.96 -23.89 -9.68
N MET A 323 25.95 -23.65 -8.83
CA MET A 323 26.04 -23.97 -7.40
C MET A 323 26.26 -25.46 -7.15
N LEU A 324 25.59 -26.33 -7.90
CA LEU A 324 25.77 -27.79 -7.80
C LEU A 324 27.16 -28.23 -8.26
N MET A 325 27.74 -27.61 -9.30
CA MET A 325 29.13 -27.90 -9.71
C MET A 325 30.14 -27.48 -8.63
N LEU A 326 29.94 -26.31 -8.03
CA LEU A 326 30.83 -25.79 -6.97
C LEU A 326 30.75 -26.60 -5.67
N THR A 327 29.59 -27.18 -5.35
CA THR A 327 29.38 -27.98 -4.13
C THR A 327 29.63 -29.47 -4.34
N GLY A 328 29.40 -30.00 -5.56
CA GLY A 328 29.65 -31.39 -5.94
C GLY A 328 31.11 -31.70 -6.26
N GLY A 329 31.96 -30.69 -6.49
CA GLY A 329 33.40 -30.87 -6.70
C GLY A 329 34.20 -31.30 -5.45
N PHE A 330 33.59 -31.34 -4.27
CA PHE A 330 34.26 -31.69 -3.01
C PHE A 330 34.09 -33.16 -2.57
N SER A 331 33.32 -33.99 -3.28
CA SER A 331 33.10 -35.40 -2.93
C SER A 331 33.92 -36.41 -3.75
N GLY A 332 34.89 -35.96 -4.55
CA GLY A 332 35.54 -36.77 -5.59
C GLY A 332 37.06 -36.99 -5.46
N THR A 333 37.67 -36.91 -4.28
CA THR A 333 39.08 -37.29 -4.08
C THR A 333 39.31 -37.99 -2.73
N SER A 334 38.88 -39.25 -2.64
CA SER A 334 39.41 -40.20 -1.65
C SER A 334 39.20 -41.63 -2.16
N ALA A 335 40.10 -42.07 -3.04
CA ALA A 335 40.42 -43.46 -3.32
C ALA A 335 41.89 -43.54 -3.70
#